data_AF-B0DRX2-F1
#
_entry.id   AF-B0DRX2-F1
#
_cell.length_a   1.000
_cell.length_b   1.000
_cell.length_c   1.000
_cell.angle_alpha   90.00
_cell.angle_beta   90.00
_cell.angle_gamma   90.00
#
_symmetry.space_group_name_H-M   'P 1'
#
loop_
_entity.id
_entity.type
_entity.pdbx_description
1 polymer ?
#
loop_
_entity_poly.entity_id
_entity_poly.type
_entity_poly.pdbx_seq_one_letter_code
_entity_poly.pdbx_strand_id
1 'polypeptide(L)'
;MFRTISFFGLACWAPDVLSQDPNSMYNLLHEHIALVTFEQVAAGFGYSHLGIDLSLICNFTLMRKLYCNFVYSYMHGIAKSENDEVAEGDSGSQLTYHINIKDGRSTKVKSFFRMLDSQPKRRNCRAEHTREDPLTPLESELFALPKFTPIDWFDPGYWHTTLTVHERLDYIEHGVHIGLPLAEDCQTWEQCSLWKNLPVEEFMETYGNAVLALYKMPTAEEVEQLRQWGEELEELDLEAQLGDEGSGDEGSGGYEYNSMLMDMSATIILYLKPNK
;
A
#
# COMPACT_ATOMS: atom_id res chain seq x y z
N MET A 1 -37.34 17.09 11.06
CA MET A 1 -36.12 17.89 10.86
C MET A 1 -36.43 19.36 10.55
N PHE A 2 -37.13 19.69 9.45
CA PHE A 2 -37.33 21.09 9.00
C PHE A 2 -38.09 22.03 9.97
N ARG A 3 -39.08 21.53 10.72
CA ARG A 3 -39.87 22.34 11.67
C ARG A 3 -39.05 22.87 12.85
N THR A 4 -38.07 22.09 13.32
CA THR A 4 -37.23 22.46 14.46
C THR A 4 -36.23 23.55 14.05
N ILE A 5 -35.64 23.43 12.86
CA ILE A 5 -34.73 24.43 12.28
C ILE A 5 -35.44 25.79 12.11
N SER A 6 -36.65 25.79 11.53
CA SER A 6 -37.44 27.02 11.37
C SER A 6 -37.89 27.64 12.69
N PHE A 7 -38.13 26.82 13.72
CA PHE A 7 -38.51 27.30 15.06
C PHE A 7 -37.39 28.12 15.71
N PHE A 8 -36.13 27.74 15.48
CA PHE A 8 -34.95 28.49 15.95
C PHE A 8 -34.57 29.67 15.03
N GLY A 9 -35.40 30.00 14.02
CA GLY A 9 -35.16 31.11 13.10
C GLY A 9 -34.09 30.84 12.05
N LEU A 10 -33.66 29.58 11.89
CA LEU A 10 -32.69 29.18 10.87
C LEU A 10 -33.42 28.79 9.57
N ALA A 11 -32.83 29.13 8.43
CA ALA A 11 -33.39 28.78 7.12
C ALA A 11 -33.11 27.32 6.75
N CYS A 12 -31.95 26.79 7.16
CA CYS A 12 -31.51 25.43 6.91
C CYS A 12 -30.55 24.99 8.04
N TRP A 13 -30.29 23.68 8.10
CA TRP A 13 -29.20 23.15 8.92
C TRP A 13 -27.92 23.26 8.10
N ALA A 14 -27.02 24.16 8.50
CA ALA A 14 -25.76 24.43 7.83
C ALA A 14 -24.69 24.79 8.87
N PRO A 15 -24.11 23.81 9.59
CA PRO A 15 -23.05 24.08 10.56
C PRO A 15 -21.85 24.73 9.87
N ASP A 16 -21.17 25.63 10.57
CA ASP A 16 -19.95 26.28 10.08
C ASP A 16 -18.75 25.36 10.32
N VAL A 17 -18.41 24.60 9.29
CA VAL A 17 -17.32 23.62 9.28
C VAL A 17 -15.93 24.23 9.05
N LEU A 18 -15.85 25.49 8.62
CA LEU A 18 -14.59 26.17 8.29
C LEU A 18 -14.19 27.21 9.35
N SER A 19 -15.09 27.56 10.27
CA SER A 19 -14.77 28.44 11.38
C SER A 19 -13.60 27.95 12.24
N GLN A 20 -12.82 28.89 12.75
CA GLN A 20 -11.74 28.63 13.71
C GLN A 20 -12.27 28.22 15.10
N ASP A 21 -13.56 28.44 15.37
CA ASP A 21 -14.19 28.08 16.65
C ASP A 21 -15.34 27.06 16.47
N PRO A 22 -15.04 25.75 16.64
CA PRO A 22 -16.05 24.70 16.63
C PRO A 22 -17.11 24.85 17.72
N ASN A 23 -16.83 25.56 18.81
CA ASN A 23 -17.75 25.77 19.93
C ASN A 23 -18.51 27.09 19.84
N SER A 24 -18.53 27.73 18.67
CA SER A 24 -19.32 28.94 18.45
C SER A 24 -20.80 28.67 18.75
N MET A 25 -21.51 29.70 19.24
CA MET A 25 -22.93 29.57 19.60
C MET A 25 -23.79 29.11 18.41
N TYR A 26 -23.39 29.47 17.19
CA TYR A 26 -24.02 29.01 15.95
C TYR A 26 -23.86 27.50 15.74
N ASN A 27 -22.65 26.98 15.93
CA ASN A 27 -22.34 25.56 15.78
C ASN A 27 -22.97 24.70 16.89
N LEU A 28 -22.95 25.19 18.13
CA LEU A 28 -23.63 24.53 19.26
C LEU A 28 -25.15 24.44 19.03
N LEU A 29 -25.76 25.46 18.44
CA LEU A 29 -27.17 25.43 18.06
C LEU A 29 -27.45 24.37 16.99
N HIS A 30 -26.59 24.28 15.96
CA HIS A 30 -26.71 23.26 14.90
C HIS A 30 -26.50 21.84 15.42
N GLU A 31 -25.54 21.66 16.35
CA GLU A 31 -25.31 20.40 17.07
C GLU A 31 -26.57 20.00 17.85
N HIS A 32 -27.11 20.90 18.66
CA HIS A 32 -28.28 20.63 19.47
C HIS A 32 -29.49 20.26 18.61
N ILE A 33 -29.76 21.02 17.54
CA ILE A 33 -30.87 20.72 16.62
C ILE A 33 -30.70 19.36 15.96
N ALA A 34 -29.49 19.01 15.50
CA ALA A 34 -29.22 17.72 14.88
C ALA A 34 -29.44 16.56 15.86
N LEU A 35 -28.90 16.66 17.08
CA LEU A 35 -29.01 15.60 18.08
C LEU A 35 -30.45 15.38 18.53
N VAL A 36 -31.19 16.45 18.86
CA VAL A 36 -32.59 16.36 19.29
C VAL A 36 -33.47 15.82 18.17
N THR A 37 -33.26 16.25 16.94
CA THR A 37 -34.06 15.75 15.82
C THR A 37 -33.73 14.29 15.47
N PHE A 38 -32.47 13.89 15.57
CA PHE A 38 -32.06 12.49 15.40
C PHE A 38 -32.68 11.59 16.47
N GLU A 39 -32.63 11.99 17.73
CA GLU A 39 -33.26 11.26 18.84
C GLU A 39 -34.77 11.10 18.63
N GLN A 40 -35.47 12.16 18.25
CA GLN A 40 -36.92 12.12 17.97
C GLN A 40 -37.28 11.14 16.85
N VAL A 41 -36.51 11.14 15.75
CA VAL A 41 -36.77 10.26 14.61
C VAL A 41 -36.44 8.81 14.97
N ALA A 42 -35.37 8.58 15.71
CA ALA A 42 -34.97 7.24 16.13
C ALA A 42 -35.95 6.64 17.16
N ALA A 43 -36.38 7.42 18.16
CA ALA A 43 -37.42 7.03 19.11
C ALA A 43 -38.78 6.77 18.44
N GLY A 44 -39.06 7.46 17.32
CA GLY A 44 -40.20 7.20 16.45
C GLY A 44 -40.04 5.98 15.51
N PHE A 45 -39.02 5.14 15.71
CA PHE A 45 -38.69 3.97 14.88
C PHE A 45 -38.40 4.29 13.40
N GLY A 46 -38.07 5.53 13.05
CA GLY A 46 -37.78 5.95 11.67
C GLY A 46 -36.58 5.24 11.05
N TYR A 47 -35.66 4.74 11.89
CA TYR A 47 -34.47 4.00 11.49
C TYR A 47 -34.49 2.52 11.88
N SER A 48 -35.67 1.96 12.15
CA SER A 48 -35.84 0.54 12.52
C SER A 48 -35.22 -0.43 11.50
N HIS A 49 -35.22 -0.06 10.21
CA HIS A 49 -34.60 -0.84 9.13
C HIS A 49 -33.06 -0.92 9.23
N LEU A 50 -32.41 -0.04 9.98
CA LEU A 50 -30.95 -0.05 10.20
C LEU A 50 -30.54 -0.83 11.45
N GLY A 51 -31.49 -1.35 12.24
CA GLY A 51 -31.20 -2.13 13.45
C GLY A 51 -30.50 -1.31 14.54
N ILE A 52 -30.81 -0.02 14.67
CA ILE A 52 -30.14 0.86 15.64
C ILE A 52 -30.52 0.48 17.08
N ASP A 53 -29.51 0.34 17.93
CA ASP A 53 -29.70 0.20 19.38
C ASP A 53 -30.06 1.56 20.01
N LEU A 54 -31.30 1.69 20.47
CA LEU A 54 -31.83 2.90 21.10
C LEU A 54 -31.07 3.27 22.39
N SER A 55 -30.41 2.32 23.04
CA SER A 55 -29.61 2.58 24.26
C SER A 55 -28.40 3.49 23.99
N LEU A 56 -27.83 3.40 22.78
CA LEU A 56 -26.69 4.21 22.36
C LEU A 56 -27.09 5.66 22.04
N ILE A 57 -28.35 5.87 21.64
CA ILE A 57 -28.89 7.18 21.28
C ILE A 57 -29.06 8.06 22.51
N CYS A 58 -29.46 7.48 23.63
CA CYS A 58 -29.59 8.20 24.90
C CYS A 58 -28.22 8.59 25.49
N ASN A 59 -27.11 8.07 24.98
CA ASN A 59 -25.77 8.46 25.41
C ASN A 59 -25.34 9.77 24.70
N PHE A 60 -25.69 10.89 25.33
CA PHE A 60 -25.38 12.23 24.81
C PHE A 60 -23.88 12.44 24.49
N THR A 61 -22.98 11.91 25.33
CA THR A 61 -21.53 12.05 25.12
C THR A 61 -21.07 11.33 23.86
N LEU A 62 -21.58 10.11 23.61
CA LEU A 62 -21.28 9.37 22.40
C LEU A 62 -21.85 10.08 21.17
N MET A 63 -23.13 10.46 21.23
CA MET A 63 -23.82 11.13 20.13
C MET A 63 -23.16 12.45 19.73
N ARG A 64 -22.72 13.25 20.70
CA ARG A 64 -21.94 14.46 20.47
C ARG A 64 -20.62 14.16 19.76
N LYS A 65 -19.86 13.16 20.20
CA LYS A 65 -18.59 12.78 19.56
C LYS A 65 -18.80 12.35 18.10
N LEU A 66 -19.84 11.56 17.84
CA LEU A 66 -20.20 11.13 16.49
C LEU A 66 -20.58 12.32 15.60
N TYR A 67 -21.38 13.24 16.12
CA TYR A 67 -21.72 14.48 15.43
C TYR A 67 -20.48 15.32 15.11
N CYS A 68 -19.62 15.58 16.10
CA CYS A 68 -18.41 16.37 15.89
C CYS A 68 -17.48 15.71 14.86
N ASN A 69 -17.33 14.38 14.90
CA ASN A 69 -16.54 13.66 13.90
C ASN A 69 -17.14 13.82 12.50
N PHE A 70 -18.45 13.63 12.34
CA PHE A 70 -19.12 13.79 11.05
C PHE A 70 -18.96 15.22 10.48
N VAL A 71 -19.21 16.24 11.29
CA VAL A 71 -19.19 17.64 10.85
C VAL A 71 -17.76 18.16 10.63
N TYR A 72 -16.86 17.95 11.61
CA TYR A 72 -15.52 18.53 11.57
C TYR A 72 -14.44 17.63 10.96
N SER A 73 -14.75 16.38 10.64
CA SER A 73 -13.85 15.52 9.85
C SER A 73 -14.39 15.32 8.44
N TYR A 74 -15.58 14.75 8.30
CA TYR A 74 -16.12 14.39 6.99
C TYR A 74 -16.60 15.60 6.20
N MET A 75 -17.52 16.41 6.75
CA MET A 75 -18.01 17.61 6.05
C MET A 75 -16.92 18.68 5.88
N HIS A 76 -16.04 18.86 6.88
CA HIS A 76 -14.87 19.73 6.75
C HIS A 76 -13.97 19.30 5.58
N GLY A 77 -13.70 18.00 5.43
CA GLY A 77 -12.92 17.48 4.32
C GLY A 77 -13.51 17.82 2.95
N ILE A 78 -14.84 17.68 2.81
CA ILE A 78 -15.56 18.03 1.57
C ILE A 78 -15.50 19.54 1.32
N ALA A 79 -15.84 20.37 2.31
CA ALA A 79 -15.84 21.82 2.17
C ALA A 79 -14.44 22.38 1.88
N LYS A 80 -13.39 21.76 2.44
CA LYS A 80 -12.01 22.08 2.12
C LYS A 80 -11.67 21.72 0.68
N SER A 81 -12.01 20.52 0.21
CA SER A 81 -11.78 20.14 -1.18
C SER A 81 -12.53 21.02 -2.17
N GLU A 82 -13.76 21.45 -1.86
CA GLU A 82 -14.52 22.38 -2.71
C GLU A 82 -13.88 23.78 -2.77
N ASN A 83 -13.38 24.28 -1.64
CA ASN A 83 -12.64 25.54 -1.62
C ASN A 83 -11.31 25.45 -2.38
N ASP A 84 -10.60 24.33 -2.25
CA ASP A 84 -9.34 24.09 -2.97
C ASP A 84 -9.61 24.00 -4.50
N GLU A 85 -10.68 23.32 -4.93
CA GLU A 85 -11.10 23.27 -6.35
C GLU A 85 -11.50 24.64 -6.93
N VAL A 86 -12.10 25.52 -6.12
CA VAL A 86 -12.44 26.90 -6.54
C VAL A 86 -11.20 27.81 -6.55
N ALA A 87 -10.26 27.60 -5.63
CA ALA A 87 -9.00 28.36 -5.56
C ALA A 87 -8.01 27.97 -6.67
N GLU A 88 -8.05 26.73 -7.17
CA GLU A 88 -7.25 26.28 -8.33
C GLU A 88 -7.68 26.95 -9.66
N GLY A 89 -8.79 27.70 -9.68
CA GLY A 89 -9.25 28.46 -10.84
C GLY A 89 -8.36 29.64 -11.29
N ASP A 90 -7.36 30.04 -10.50
CA ASP A 90 -6.48 31.19 -10.80
C ASP A 90 -4.97 30.85 -10.82
N SER A 91 -4.59 29.58 -10.74
CA SER A 91 -3.19 29.12 -10.90
C SER A 91 -3.16 27.70 -11.44
N GLY A 92 -3.51 27.55 -12.71
CA GLY A 92 -3.58 26.28 -13.43
C GLY A 92 -2.24 25.59 -13.70
N SER A 93 -1.43 25.32 -12.66
CA SER A 93 -0.51 24.19 -12.74
C SER A 93 -1.26 22.98 -12.20
N GLN A 94 -1.99 22.29 -13.07
CA GLN A 94 -2.42 20.93 -12.81
C GLN A 94 -1.20 20.18 -12.24
N LEU A 95 -1.30 19.67 -11.01
CA LEU A 95 -0.20 18.96 -10.34
C LEU A 95 0.22 17.78 -11.23
N THR A 96 1.25 17.98 -12.05
CA THR A 96 1.84 16.96 -12.90
C THR A 96 2.81 16.15 -12.05
N TYR A 97 2.52 14.86 -11.90
CA TYR A 97 3.39 13.98 -11.12
C TYR A 97 4.48 13.43 -12.03
N HIS A 98 5.74 13.66 -11.67
CA HIS A 98 6.86 13.05 -12.38
C HIS A 98 7.05 11.60 -11.92
N ILE A 99 7.23 10.71 -12.88
CA ILE A 99 7.59 9.32 -12.58
C ILE A 99 9.10 9.23 -12.52
N ASN A 100 9.58 9.13 -11.30
CA ASN A 100 10.99 8.98 -11.00
C ASN A 100 11.45 7.56 -11.35
N ILE A 101 12.70 7.47 -11.76
CA ILE A 101 13.38 6.21 -12.02
C ILE A 101 13.77 5.62 -10.68
N LYS A 102 13.60 4.31 -10.58
CA LYS A 102 14.01 3.53 -9.43
C LYS A 102 15.16 2.64 -9.87
N ASP A 103 16.23 2.63 -9.07
CA ASP A 103 17.37 1.77 -9.34
C ASP A 103 16.96 0.29 -9.37
N GLY A 104 17.60 -0.47 -10.26
CA GLY A 104 17.34 -1.88 -10.50
C GLY A 104 16.03 -2.23 -11.22
N ARG A 105 15.08 -1.31 -11.40
CA ARG A 105 13.81 -1.61 -12.10
C ARG A 105 14.05 -1.91 -13.59
N SER A 106 13.50 -3.03 -14.07
CA SER A 106 13.63 -3.41 -15.48
C SER A 106 12.88 -2.46 -16.43
N THR A 107 13.46 -2.24 -17.61
CA THR A 107 12.84 -1.42 -18.66
C THR A 107 11.51 -2.01 -19.13
N LYS A 108 11.41 -3.35 -19.12
CA LYS A 108 10.20 -4.10 -19.46
C LYS A 108 9.03 -3.76 -18.53
N VAL A 109 9.28 -3.72 -17.22
CA VAL A 109 8.29 -3.33 -16.23
C VAL A 109 7.84 -1.89 -16.47
N LYS A 110 8.78 -0.98 -16.72
CA LYS A 110 8.47 0.42 -17.06
C LYS A 110 7.55 0.50 -18.28
N SER A 111 7.88 -0.15 -19.39
CA SER A 111 7.07 -0.11 -20.61
C SER A 111 5.68 -0.71 -20.42
N PHE A 112 5.57 -1.80 -19.66
CA PHE A 112 4.28 -2.43 -19.37
C PHE A 112 3.36 -1.50 -18.57
N PHE A 113 3.84 -0.89 -17.48
CA PHE A 113 3.03 0.06 -16.71
C PHE A 113 2.67 1.31 -17.52
N ARG A 114 3.54 1.79 -18.41
CA ARG A 114 3.21 2.88 -19.35
C ARG A 114 2.08 2.53 -20.30
N MET A 115 2.05 1.30 -20.79
CA MET A 115 0.96 0.80 -21.62
C MET A 115 -0.34 0.63 -20.82
N LEU A 116 -0.27 0.26 -19.54
CA LEU A 116 -1.45 0.22 -18.66
C LEU A 116 -2.04 1.61 -18.41
N ASP A 117 -1.19 2.59 -18.10
CA ASP A 117 -1.60 3.97 -17.82
C ASP A 117 -2.31 4.63 -19.03
N SER A 118 -1.97 4.21 -20.25
CA SER A 118 -2.60 4.73 -21.48
C SER A 118 -3.96 4.10 -21.80
N GLN A 119 -4.37 3.04 -21.08
CA GLN A 119 -5.64 2.39 -21.35
C GLN A 119 -6.83 3.28 -20.95
N PRO A 120 -7.91 3.29 -21.75
CA PRO A 120 -9.10 4.08 -21.46
C PRO A 120 -9.77 3.60 -20.17
N LYS A 121 -10.06 4.55 -19.28
CA LYS A 121 -10.65 4.27 -17.98
C LYS A 121 -12.13 3.95 -18.09
N ARG A 122 -12.62 3.15 -17.14
CA ARG A 122 -14.06 2.91 -16.98
C ARG A 122 -14.77 4.22 -16.63
N ARG A 123 -15.97 4.41 -17.19
CA ARG A 123 -16.83 5.56 -16.86
C ARG A 123 -17.12 5.56 -15.35
N ASN A 124 -17.02 6.74 -14.73
CA ASN A 124 -17.27 7.03 -13.30
C ASN A 124 -16.10 6.81 -12.31
N CYS A 125 -14.86 6.65 -12.78
CA CYS A 125 -13.70 6.75 -11.89
C CYS A 125 -13.32 8.22 -11.65
N ARG A 126 -12.85 8.55 -10.44
CA ARG A 126 -12.23 9.85 -10.14
C ARG A 126 -11.13 10.13 -11.18
N ALA A 127 -11.04 11.38 -11.64
CA ALA A 127 -9.96 11.79 -12.53
C ALA A 127 -8.62 11.51 -11.83
N GLU A 128 -7.83 10.59 -12.40
CA GLU A 128 -6.50 10.32 -11.90
C GLU A 128 -5.57 11.45 -12.31
N HIS A 129 -4.59 11.76 -11.48
CA HIS A 129 -3.58 12.76 -11.81
C HIS A 129 -2.76 12.36 -13.04
N THR A 130 -2.46 13.34 -13.89
CA THR A 130 -1.58 13.16 -15.04
C THR A 130 -0.17 12.87 -14.55
N ARG A 131 0.40 11.74 -15.01
CA ARG A 131 1.78 11.36 -14.71
C ARG A 131 2.64 11.44 -15.97
N GLU A 132 3.74 12.17 -15.90
CA GLU A 132 4.64 12.37 -17.04
C GLU A 132 6.06 11.87 -16.73
N ASP A 133 6.75 11.35 -17.74
CA ASP A 133 8.21 11.16 -17.66
C ASP A 133 8.87 12.56 -17.72
N PRO A 134 9.70 12.94 -16.74
CA PRO A 134 10.42 14.21 -16.81
C PRO A 134 11.40 14.21 -17.99
N LEU A 135 11.61 15.37 -18.64
CA LEU A 135 12.56 15.52 -19.76
C LEU A 135 13.97 15.07 -19.39
N THR A 136 14.34 15.28 -18.13
CA THR A 136 15.58 14.75 -17.54
C THR A 136 15.21 13.67 -16.52
N PRO A 137 15.71 12.44 -16.68
CA PRO A 137 15.64 11.37 -15.68
C PRO A 137 15.83 11.87 -14.24
N LEU A 138 14.78 11.78 -13.41
CA LEU A 138 14.85 12.07 -11.98
C LEU A 138 14.89 10.75 -11.21
N GLU A 139 15.85 10.61 -10.28
CA GLU A 139 15.93 9.44 -9.41
C GLU A 139 14.92 9.54 -8.27
N SER A 140 14.44 8.40 -7.79
CA SER A 140 13.56 8.33 -6.63
C SER A 140 14.33 8.60 -5.34
N GLU A 141 13.76 9.42 -4.46
CA GLU A 141 14.28 9.64 -3.09
C GLU A 141 14.17 8.39 -2.21
N LEU A 142 13.34 7.43 -2.61
CA LEU A 142 13.25 6.15 -1.93
C LEU A 142 14.43 5.30 -2.38
N PHE A 143 15.34 4.96 -1.47
CA PHE A 143 16.48 4.09 -1.77
C PHE A 143 16.17 2.62 -1.52
N ALA A 144 15.31 2.30 -0.55
CA ALA A 144 14.97 0.91 -0.20
C ALA A 144 14.36 0.13 -1.39
N LEU A 145 14.85 -1.10 -1.62
CA LEU A 145 14.30 -1.97 -2.64
C LEU A 145 12.91 -2.48 -2.22
N PRO A 146 11.98 -2.70 -3.18
CA PRO A 146 10.70 -3.30 -2.88
C PRO A 146 10.86 -4.70 -2.28
N LYS A 147 10.01 -5.07 -1.32
CA LYS A 147 9.90 -6.45 -0.81
C LYS A 147 8.72 -7.16 -1.48
N PHE A 148 8.77 -8.49 -1.55
CA PHE A 148 7.70 -9.33 -2.13
C PHE A 148 7.35 -9.00 -3.58
N THR A 149 8.36 -8.67 -4.39
CA THR A 149 8.18 -8.42 -5.82
C THR A 149 8.63 -9.61 -6.65
N PRO A 150 7.96 -9.89 -7.78
CA PRO A 150 8.45 -10.84 -8.78
C PRO A 150 9.87 -10.52 -9.24
N ILE A 151 10.64 -11.54 -9.60
CA ILE A 151 12.06 -11.40 -9.99
C ILE A 151 12.20 -10.50 -11.23
N ASP A 152 11.25 -10.56 -12.14
CA ASP A 152 11.24 -9.77 -13.38
C ASP A 152 11.00 -8.27 -13.16
N TRP A 153 10.71 -7.86 -11.92
CA TRP A 153 10.79 -6.47 -11.51
C TRP A 153 12.20 -5.92 -11.71
N PHE A 154 13.23 -6.73 -11.44
CA PHE A 154 14.63 -6.35 -11.55
C PHE A 154 15.15 -6.48 -12.99
N ASP A 155 16.05 -5.59 -13.40
CA ASP A 155 16.79 -5.76 -14.64
C ASP A 155 17.77 -6.94 -14.50
N PRO A 156 17.89 -7.85 -15.49
CA PRO A 156 18.84 -8.97 -15.42
C PRO A 156 20.28 -8.52 -15.17
N GLY A 157 20.72 -7.39 -15.75
CA GLY A 157 22.05 -6.84 -15.51
C GLY A 157 22.26 -6.41 -14.06
N TYR A 158 21.24 -5.78 -13.47
CA TYR A 158 21.22 -5.39 -12.06
C TYR A 158 21.21 -6.60 -11.12
N TRP A 159 20.38 -7.60 -11.41
CA TRP A 159 20.29 -8.84 -10.65
C TRP A 159 21.63 -9.57 -10.57
N HIS A 160 22.37 -9.63 -11.69
CA HIS A 160 23.65 -10.33 -11.74
C HIS A 160 24.79 -9.59 -11.05
N THR A 161 24.79 -8.26 -11.11
CA THR A 161 25.97 -7.44 -10.81
C THR A 161 25.85 -6.72 -9.48
N THR A 162 24.68 -6.17 -9.20
CA THR A 162 24.46 -5.29 -8.04
C THR A 162 23.94 -6.04 -6.84
N LEU A 163 22.99 -6.98 -7.03
CA LEU A 163 22.43 -7.75 -5.92
C LEU A 163 23.42 -8.78 -5.42
N THR A 164 23.59 -8.83 -4.10
CA THR A 164 24.35 -9.87 -3.40
C THR A 164 23.60 -11.21 -3.43
N VAL A 165 24.32 -12.31 -3.17
CA VAL A 165 23.70 -13.64 -3.10
C VAL A 165 22.66 -13.71 -1.98
N HIS A 166 22.93 -13.04 -0.85
CA HIS A 166 21.98 -12.94 0.27
C HIS A 166 20.67 -12.27 -0.15
N GLU A 167 20.74 -11.08 -0.76
CA GLU A 167 19.53 -10.37 -1.21
C GLU A 167 18.74 -11.17 -2.24
N ARG A 168 19.41 -11.88 -3.15
CA ARG A 168 18.74 -12.76 -4.11
C ARG A 168 17.98 -13.87 -3.40
N LEU A 169 18.52 -14.44 -2.33
CA LEU A 169 17.84 -15.48 -1.54
C LEU A 169 16.60 -14.92 -0.83
N ASP A 170 16.67 -13.71 -0.29
CA ASP A 170 15.51 -13.05 0.34
C ASP A 170 14.33 -12.92 -0.65
N TYR A 171 14.62 -12.66 -1.93
CA TYR A 171 13.60 -12.62 -2.98
C TYR A 171 13.08 -13.99 -3.43
N ILE A 172 13.84 -15.07 -3.20
CA ILE A 172 13.49 -16.44 -3.58
C ILE A 172 12.79 -17.19 -2.44
N GLU A 173 12.94 -16.74 -1.19
CA GLU A 173 12.39 -17.37 0.02
C GLU A 173 10.90 -17.73 -0.13
N HIS A 174 10.12 -16.81 -0.72
CA HIS A 174 8.67 -16.95 -0.88
C HIS A 174 8.26 -17.65 -2.19
N GLY A 175 9.23 -18.24 -2.89
CA GLY A 175 9.07 -18.87 -4.20
C GLY A 175 9.53 -17.97 -5.36
N VAL A 176 9.89 -18.61 -6.47
CA VAL A 176 10.31 -17.96 -7.71
C VAL A 176 9.06 -17.52 -8.47
N HIS A 177 8.68 -16.24 -8.32
CA HIS A 177 7.54 -15.66 -9.02
C HIS A 177 7.98 -14.79 -10.18
N ILE A 178 7.34 -14.97 -11.33
CA ILE A 178 7.51 -14.16 -12.53
C ILE A 178 6.15 -13.53 -12.87
N GLY A 179 6.11 -12.21 -13.00
CA GLY A 179 4.90 -11.45 -13.27
C GLY A 179 4.73 -11.06 -14.73
N LEU A 180 5.82 -10.86 -15.49
CA LEU A 180 5.79 -10.42 -16.88
C LEU A 180 6.53 -11.39 -17.81
N PRO A 181 5.93 -11.74 -18.96
CA PRO A 181 6.60 -12.53 -19.99
C PRO A 181 7.72 -11.72 -20.68
N LEU A 182 8.28 -12.20 -21.79
CA LEU A 182 9.30 -11.45 -22.52
C LEU A 182 8.74 -10.13 -23.06
N ALA A 183 9.63 -9.17 -23.34
CA ALA A 183 9.22 -7.86 -23.84
C ALA A 183 8.47 -7.92 -25.18
N GLU A 184 8.69 -8.97 -25.96
CA GLU A 184 8.03 -9.24 -27.24
C GLU A 184 6.53 -9.57 -27.07
N ASP A 185 6.17 -10.20 -25.95
CA ASP A 185 4.80 -10.62 -25.63
C ASP A 185 4.02 -9.58 -24.79
N CYS A 186 4.65 -8.42 -24.53
CA CYS A 186 4.11 -7.34 -23.69
C CYS A 186 3.88 -6.03 -24.45
N GLN A 187 3.95 -6.02 -25.78
CA GLN A 187 3.89 -4.78 -26.57
C GLN A 187 2.46 -4.26 -26.72
N THR A 188 1.49 -5.18 -26.84
CA THR A 188 0.10 -4.84 -27.13
C THR A 188 -0.81 -5.38 -26.04
N TRP A 189 -1.91 -4.66 -25.77
CA TRP A 189 -2.92 -5.10 -24.80
C TRP A 189 -3.56 -6.45 -25.15
N GLU A 190 -3.69 -6.75 -26.44
CA GLU A 190 -4.21 -8.03 -26.93
C GLU A 190 -3.35 -9.21 -26.47
N GLN A 191 -2.02 -9.08 -26.61
CA GLN A 191 -1.07 -10.08 -26.12
C GLN A 191 -1.15 -10.21 -24.59
N CYS A 192 -1.24 -9.08 -23.89
CA CYS A 192 -1.40 -9.07 -22.44
C CYS A 192 -2.69 -9.77 -21.98
N SER A 193 -3.75 -9.69 -22.77
CA SER A 193 -5.01 -10.35 -22.45
C SER A 193 -4.95 -11.87 -22.54
N LEU A 194 -3.96 -12.44 -23.26
CA LEU A 194 -3.77 -13.88 -23.36
C LEU A 194 -3.25 -14.46 -22.05
N TRP A 195 -2.31 -13.78 -21.40
CA TRP A 195 -1.61 -14.32 -20.24
C TRP A 195 -2.06 -13.74 -18.89
N LYS A 196 -2.68 -12.55 -18.85
CA LYS A 196 -3.06 -11.88 -17.58
C LYS A 196 -3.98 -12.69 -16.65
N ASN A 197 -4.77 -13.60 -17.20
CA ASN A 197 -5.78 -14.39 -16.46
C ASN A 197 -5.45 -15.89 -16.45
N LEU A 198 -4.25 -16.28 -16.89
CA LEU A 198 -3.83 -17.68 -16.85
C LEU A 198 -3.51 -18.10 -15.41
N PRO A 199 -3.72 -19.37 -15.05
CA PRO A 199 -3.19 -19.90 -13.81
C PRO A 199 -1.66 -19.84 -13.83
N VAL A 200 -1.06 -19.68 -12.64
CA VAL A 200 0.38 -19.44 -12.48
C VAL A 200 1.22 -20.55 -13.12
N GLU A 201 0.78 -21.80 -13.01
CA GLU A 201 1.47 -22.98 -13.56
C GLU A 201 1.58 -22.92 -15.09
N GLU A 202 0.45 -22.68 -15.78
CA GLU A 202 0.42 -22.55 -17.24
C GLU A 202 1.24 -21.35 -17.71
N PHE A 203 1.14 -20.22 -16.99
CA PHE A 203 1.93 -19.02 -17.30
C PHE A 203 3.44 -19.29 -17.21
N MET A 204 3.85 -19.99 -16.16
CA MET A 204 5.25 -20.35 -15.96
C MET A 204 5.77 -21.29 -17.04
N GLU A 205 4.96 -22.27 -17.44
CA GLU A 205 5.30 -23.21 -18.50
C GLU A 205 5.48 -22.51 -19.85
N THR A 206 4.55 -21.64 -20.24
CA THR A 206 4.54 -21.02 -21.57
C THR A 206 5.49 -19.82 -21.68
N TYR A 207 5.57 -18.97 -20.65
CA TYR A 207 6.32 -17.72 -20.71
C TYR A 207 7.36 -17.55 -19.61
N GLY A 208 7.07 -18.04 -18.40
CA GLY A 208 7.93 -17.83 -17.23
C GLY A 208 9.31 -18.45 -17.39
N ASN A 209 9.41 -19.68 -17.87
CA ASN A 209 10.69 -20.39 -18.02
C ASN A 209 11.70 -19.64 -18.93
N ALA A 210 11.22 -19.03 -20.00
CA ALA A 210 12.05 -18.25 -20.91
C ALA A 210 12.59 -16.98 -20.23
N VAL A 211 11.79 -16.35 -19.39
CA VAL A 211 12.21 -15.18 -18.60
C VAL A 211 13.17 -15.60 -17.49
N LEU A 212 12.89 -16.71 -16.80
CA LEU A 212 13.73 -17.23 -15.73
C LEU A 212 15.16 -17.53 -16.20
N ALA A 213 15.29 -18.06 -17.42
CA ALA A 213 16.57 -18.38 -18.03
C ALA A 213 17.50 -17.15 -18.22
N LEU A 214 16.96 -15.93 -18.18
CA LEU A 214 17.74 -14.70 -18.24
C LEU A 214 18.42 -14.35 -16.91
N TYR A 215 17.97 -14.93 -15.79
CA TYR A 215 18.47 -14.63 -14.46
C TYR A 215 19.39 -15.74 -13.95
N LYS A 216 20.56 -15.36 -13.43
CA LYS A 216 21.48 -16.26 -12.74
C LYS A 216 20.98 -16.46 -11.31
N MET A 217 20.47 -17.64 -11.05
CA MET A 217 20.04 -18.06 -9.73
C MET A 217 21.23 -18.45 -8.86
N PRO A 218 21.20 -18.17 -7.54
CA PRO A 218 22.19 -18.66 -6.60
C PRO A 218 22.42 -20.18 -6.73
N THR A 219 23.68 -20.59 -6.77
CA THR A 219 24.07 -22.01 -6.83
C THR A 219 23.98 -22.62 -5.43
N ALA A 220 23.64 -23.91 -5.32
CA ALA A 220 23.55 -24.60 -4.03
C ALA A 220 24.82 -24.46 -3.16
N GLU A 221 26.00 -24.39 -3.78
CA GLU A 221 27.27 -24.17 -3.09
C GLU A 221 27.37 -22.77 -2.47
N GLU A 222 26.90 -21.73 -3.18
CA GLU A 222 26.90 -20.34 -2.69
C GLU A 222 25.91 -20.17 -1.54
N VAL A 223 24.76 -20.85 -1.59
CA VAL A 223 23.78 -20.88 -0.51
C VAL A 223 24.36 -21.56 0.73
N GLU A 224 25.05 -22.69 0.55
CA GLU A 224 25.68 -23.43 1.64
C GLU A 224 26.85 -22.65 2.27
N GLN A 225 27.64 -21.92 1.48
CA GLN A 225 28.68 -21.04 1.99
C GLN A 225 28.10 -19.92 2.86
N LEU A 226 27.00 -19.29 2.42
CA LEU A 226 26.30 -18.28 3.23
C LEU A 226 25.75 -18.88 4.53
N ARG A 227 25.22 -20.10 4.48
CA ARG A 227 24.75 -20.81 5.69
C ARG A 227 25.89 -21.02 6.68
N GLN A 228 27.04 -21.52 6.20
CA GLN A 228 28.22 -21.75 7.04
C GLN A 228 28.73 -20.43 7.66
N TRP A 229 28.75 -19.35 6.89
CA TRP A 229 29.15 -18.04 7.41
C TRP A 229 28.16 -17.47 8.43
N GLY A 230 26.85 -17.70 8.23
CA GLY A 230 25.82 -17.33 9.20
C GLY A 230 25.97 -18.09 10.52
N GLU A 231 26.22 -19.40 10.45
CA GLU A 231 26.46 -20.25 11.63
C GLU A 231 27.74 -19.86 12.38
N GLU A 232 28.81 -19.53 11.66
CA GLU A 232 30.07 -19.05 12.25
C GLU A 232 29.89 -17.69 12.96
N LEU A 233 29.09 -16.79 12.40
CA LEU A 233 28.72 -15.52 13.05
C LEU A 233 27.90 -15.73 14.33
N GLU A 234 26.95 -16.66 14.32
CA GLU A 234 26.13 -16.99 15.49
C GLU A 234 26.97 -17.64 16.60
N GLU A 235 27.93 -18.50 16.24
CA GLU A 235 28.89 -19.09 17.19
C GLU A 235 29.79 -18.02 17.84
N LEU A 236 30.29 -17.05 17.06
CA LEU A 236 31.07 -15.91 17.58
C LEU A 236 30.26 -15.00 18.51
N ASP A 237 28.99 -14.73 18.20
CA ASP A 237 28.10 -13.93 19.05
C ASP A 237 27.80 -14.66 20.38
N LEU A 238 27.62 -15.98 20.34
CA LEU A 238 27.48 -16.83 21.53
C LEU A 238 28.76 -16.86 22.37
N GLU A 239 29.93 -16.96 21.75
CA GLU A 239 31.23 -16.89 22.44
C GLU A 239 31.45 -15.52 23.10
N ALA A 240 31.07 -14.43 22.43
CA ALA A 240 31.14 -13.08 22.98
C ALA A 240 30.22 -12.90 24.21
N GLN A 241 29.02 -13.47 24.17
CA GLN A 241 28.07 -13.44 25.31
C GLN A 241 28.52 -14.33 26.48
N LEU A 242 29.18 -15.47 26.21
CA LEU A 242 29.73 -16.36 27.25
C LEU A 242 31.06 -15.85 27.83
N GLY A 243 31.75 -14.95 27.12
CA GLY A 243 32.97 -14.28 27.59
C GLY A 243 32.74 -13.11 28.54
N ASP A 244 31.49 -12.65 28.71
CA ASP A 244 31.10 -11.51 29.55
C ASP A 244 30.27 -11.92 30.77
N GLU A 245 30.76 -12.88 31.56
CA GLU A 245 30.37 -12.96 32.98
C GLU A 245 31.13 -11.87 33.76
N GLY A 246 30.77 -10.60 33.52
CA GLY A 246 31.60 -9.49 33.96
C GLY A 246 30.98 -8.10 34.10
N SER A 247 29.67 -7.87 33.98
CA SER A 247 28.88 -6.85 34.71
C SER A 247 27.58 -6.52 33.97
N GLY A 248 26.44 -6.59 34.67
CA GLY A 248 25.12 -6.41 34.07
C GLY A 248 24.79 -4.96 33.69
N ASP A 249 23.99 -4.81 32.63
CA ASP A 249 22.76 -4.01 32.64
C ASP A 249 21.84 -4.44 31.49
N GLU A 250 20.53 -4.35 31.71
CA GLU A 250 19.47 -4.87 30.84
C GLU A 250 19.28 -4.02 29.56
N GLY A 251 19.14 -4.70 28.41
CA GLY A 251 18.85 -4.06 27.13
C GLY A 251 18.30 -5.05 26.10
N SER A 252 17.06 -5.50 26.30
CA SER A 252 16.32 -6.39 25.40
C SER A 252 16.16 -5.78 24.00
N GLY A 253 16.70 -6.47 23.00
CA GLY A 253 16.53 -6.19 21.58
C GLY A 253 16.91 -7.40 20.73
N GLY A 254 16.28 -8.55 20.99
CA GLY A 254 16.50 -9.77 20.21
C GLY A 254 15.96 -9.61 18.79
N TYR A 255 16.85 -9.65 17.80
CA TYR A 255 16.52 -9.62 16.38
C TYR A 255 16.04 -11.01 15.95
N GLU A 256 14.80 -11.07 15.48
CA GLU A 256 14.08 -12.24 14.95
C GLU A 256 14.67 -12.73 13.59
N TYR A 257 15.98 -12.99 13.51
CA TYR A 257 16.64 -13.42 12.26
C TYR A 257 16.67 -14.94 12.05
N ASN A 258 16.52 -15.75 13.12
CA ASN A 258 17.01 -17.15 13.08
C ASN A 258 15.95 -18.24 12.87
N SER A 259 14.65 -17.92 12.80
CA SER A 259 13.64 -18.93 12.45
C SER A 259 13.45 -19.12 10.94
N MET A 260 13.82 -18.13 10.11
CA MET A 260 13.58 -18.16 8.65
C MET A 260 14.59 -19.06 7.91
N LEU A 261 15.87 -19.04 8.31
CA LEU A 261 16.94 -19.76 7.62
C LEU A 261 16.77 -21.30 7.61
N MET A 262 16.20 -21.89 8.67
CA MET A 262 15.94 -23.33 8.70
C MET A 262 14.76 -23.75 7.81
N ASP A 263 13.72 -22.91 7.66
CA ASP A 263 12.58 -23.17 6.77
C ASP A 263 12.94 -22.96 5.27
N MET A 264 13.92 -22.10 4.96
CA MET A 264 14.42 -21.87 3.60
C MET A 264 15.03 -23.13 2.96
N SER A 265 15.74 -23.96 3.74
CA SER A 265 16.37 -25.20 3.24
C SER A 265 15.34 -26.26 2.82
N ALA A 266 14.26 -26.41 3.60
CA ALA A 266 13.21 -27.39 3.29
C ALA A 266 12.43 -27.03 2.01
N THR A 267 12.19 -25.73 1.78
CA THR A 267 11.41 -25.24 0.64
C THR A 267 12.22 -25.28 -0.66
N ILE A 268 13.50 -24.87 -0.64
CA ILE A 268 14.36 -24.86 -1.85
C ILE A 268 14.67 -26.29 -2.34
N ILE A 269 14.87 -27.26 -1.43
CA ILE A 269 15.08 -28.67 -1.79
C ILE A 269 13.85 -29.29 -2.48
N LEU A 270 12.64 -28.79 -2.22
CA LEU A 270 11.42 -29.24 -2.91
C LEU A 270 11.35 -28.73 -4.36
N TYR A 271 11.83 -27.52 -4.65
CA TYR A 271 11.75 -26.92 -5.99
C TYR A 271 12.90 -27.33 -6.94
N LEU A 272 14.01 -27.87 -6.43
CA LEU A 272 15.17 -28.30 -7.24
C LEU A 272 15.18 -29.79 -7.60
N LYS A 273 14.18 -30.59 -7.19
CA LYS A 273 14.06 -31.97 -7.67
C LYS A 273 13.48 -31.99 -9.09
N PRO A 274 14.20 -32.51 -10.10
CA PRO A 274 13.61 -32.73 -11.41
C PRO A 274 12.50 -33.76 -11.28
N ASN A 275 11.28 -33.39 -11.71
CA ASN A 275 10.20 -34.35 -11.94
C ASN A 275 10.71 -35.40 -12.95
N LYS A 276 10.85 -36.64 -12.48
CA LYS A 276 11.11 -37.82 -13.31
C LYS A 276 9.80 -38.35 -13.87
#